data_AF-A0A953JD74-F1
#
_entry.id   AF-A0A953JD74-F1
#
_cell.length_a   1.000
_cell.length_b   1.000
_cell.length_c   1.000
_cell.angle_alpha   90.00
_cell.angle_beta   90.00
_cell.angle_gamma   90.00
#
_symmetry.space_group_name_H-M   'P 1'
#
loop_
_entity.id
_entity.type
_entity.pdbx_description
1 polymer ?
#
loop_
_entity_poly.entity_id
_entity_poly.type
_entity_poly.pdbx_seq_one_letter_code
_entity_poly.pdbx_strand_id
1 'polypeptide(L)'
;HGEPFEEVHLHELGGIDCLVDIFGTLCGLSLLGVERVYTSAINVGSGTVETDHGVLPVPAPATAELLKGFPVYQSDIPFELTTPTGAVLLKGLDAEHLPKPSFSIGSIGYGAGSRDFPSLSNTLRLFIG
;
A
#
# COMPACT_ATOMS: atom_id res chain seq x y z
N HIS A 1 17.93 9.56 9.99
CA HIS A 1 18.04 9.89 11.42
C HIS A 1 19.44 9.65 12.00
N GLY A 2 20.55 9.92 11.28
CA GLY A 2 21.90 9.99 11.89
C GLY A 2 22.47 8.71 12.57
N GLU A 3 21.68 7.65 12.73
CA GLU A 3 22.04 6.36 13.30
C GLU A 3 22.67 5.44 12.22
N PRO A 4 23.56 4.50 12.61
CA PRO A 4 24.07 3.47 11.72
C PRO A 4 22.91 2.65 11.11
N PHE A 5 23.01 2.32 9.81
CA PHE A 5 22.01 1.53 9.08
C PHE A 5 21.66 0.19 9.77
N GLU A 6 22.58 -0.33 10.59
CA GLU A 6 22.49 -1.61 11.30
C GLU A 6 21.53 -1.59 12.50
N GLU A 7 21.22 -0.42 13.08
CA GLU A 7 20.28 -0.28 14.22
C GLU A 7 18.90 0.27 13.80
N VAL A 8 18.70 0.55 12.52
CA VAL A 8 17.35 0.69 11.99
C VAL A 8 16.82 -0.72 11.84
N HIS A 9 16.15 -1.21 12.89
CA HIS A 9 15.26 -2.35 12.79
C HIS A 9 14.15 -1.98 11.78
N LEU A 10 14.45 -2.11 10.49
CA LEU A 10 13.50 -2.01 9.38
C LEU A 10 12.58 -3.23 9.43
N HIS A 11 11.91 -3.48 10.57
CA HIS A 11 10.85 -4.49 10.65
C HIS A 11 9.72 -4.15 9.67
N GLU A 12 9.58 -2.88 9.29
CA GLU A 12 8.53 -2.40 8.39
C GLU A 12 8.82 -2.61 6.89
N LEU A 13 10.09 -2.80 6.48
CA LEU A 13 10.45 -2.96 5.05
C LEU A 13 11.47 -4.08 4.75
N GLY A 14 11.98 -4.78 5.78
CA GLY A 14 13.02 -5.80 5.66
C GLY A 14 12.62 -7.18 6.20
N GLY A 15 11.39 -7.33 6.70
CA GLY A 15 10.86 -8.61 7.14
C GLY A 15 10.66 -9.58 5.96
N ILE A 16 10.74 -10.89 6.24
CA ILE A 16 10.47 -11.94 5.25
C ILE A 16 9.09 -11.75 4.61
N ASP A 17 8.08 -11.37 5.40
CA ASP A 17 6.72 -11.14 4.91
C ASP A 17 6.66 -10.01 3.87
N CYS A 18 7.40 -8.92 4.08
CA CYS A 18 7.50 -7.83 3.11
C CYS A 18 8.14 -8.29 1.79
N LEU A 19 9.19 -9.12 1.86
CA LEU A 19 9.82 -9.68 0.67
C LEU A 19 8.84 -10.60 -0.08
N VAL A 20 8.13 -11.46 0.63
CA VAL A 20 7.13 -12.35 0.04
C VAL A 20 5.99 -11.55 -0.60
N ASP A 21 5.53 -10.49 0.03
CA ASP A 21 4.50 -9.59 -0.53
C ASP A 21 4.97 -8.93 -1.82
N ILE A 22 6.20 -8.39 -1.83
CA ILE A 22 6.76 -7.70 -3.00
C ILE A 22 6.98 -8.69 -4.15
N PHE A 23 7.77 -9.73 -3.93
CA PHE A 23 8.08 -10.70 -4.98
C PHE A 23 6.84 -11.48 -5.42
N GLY A 24 5.96 -11.85 -4.48
CA GLY A 24 4.70 -12.51 -4.77
C GLY A 24 3.80 -11.65 -5.67
N THR A 25 3.71 -10.35 -5.39
CA THR A 25 2.98 -9.40 -6.24
C THR A 25 3.61 -9.31 -7.63
N LEU A 26 4.94 -9.13 -7.73
CA LEU A 26 5.63 -9.04 -9.01
C LEU A 26 5.48 -10.31 -9.86
N CYS A 27 5.64 -11.49 -9.25
CA CYS A 27 5.41 -12.77 -9.91
C CYS A 27 3.94 -12.92 -10.34
N GLY A 28 2.99 -12.55 -9.49
CA GLY A 28 1.56 -12.58 -9.80
C GLY A 28 1.20 -11.71 -10.99
N LEU A 29 1.67 -10.46 -11.01
CA LEU A 29 1.46 -9.54 -12.14
C LEU A 29 2.08 -10.08 -13.43
N SER A 30 3.29 -10.65 -13.36
CA SER A 30 3.96 -11.27 -14.50
C SER A 30 3.19 -12.47 -15.06
N LEU A 31 2.71 -13.37 -14.19
CA LEU A 31 1.90 -14.53 -14.58
C LEU A 31 0.55 -14.14 -15.18
N LEU A 32 -0.02 -13.03 -14.71
CA LEU A 32 -1.27 -12.47 -15.24
C LEU A 32 -1.07 -11.63 -16.51
N GLY A 33 0.17 -11.38 -16.93
CA GLY A 33 0.49 -10.55 -18.10
C GLY A 33 0.14 -9.08 -17.90
N VAL A 34 0.20 -8.57 -16.66
CA VAL A 34 -0.09 -7.16 -16.37
C VAL A 34 1.13 -6.30 -16.72
N GLU A 35 0.96 -5.38 -17.66
CA GLU A 35 2.01 -4.47 -18.12
C GLU A 35 1.95 -3.08 -17.49
N ARG A 36 0.77 -2.66 -17.02
CA ARG A 36 0.52 -1.34 -16.44
C ARG A 36 -0.38 -1.42 -15.24
N VAL A 37 -0.10 -0.57 -14.26
CA VAL A 37 -0.86 -0.50 -13.01
C VAL A 37 -1.45 0.89 -12.88
N TYR A 38 -2.74 0.93 -12.56
CA TYR A 38 -3.46 2.17 -12.33
C TYR A 38 -4.07 2.16 -10.93
N THR A 39 -4.17 3.33 -10.31
CA THR A 39 -4.76 3.47 -8.98
C THR A 39 -5.72 4.66 -8.90
N SER A 40 -6.77 4.52 -8.09
CA SER A 40 -7.59 5.66 -7.66
C SER A 40 -6.81 6.54 -6.68
N ALA A 41 -7.45 7.55 -6.07
CA ALA A 41 -6.85 8.19 -4.92
C ALA A 41 -6.61 7.15 -3.81
N ILE A 42 -5.50 7.26 -3.10
CA ILE A 42 -5.03 6.28 -2.12
C ILE A 42 -5.56 6.65 -0.74
N ASN A 43 -6.24 5.72 -0.08
CA ASN A 43 -6.71 5.91 1.28
C ASN A 43 -5.56 5.63 2.27
N VAL A 44 -5.09 6.66 2.95
CA VAL A 44 -4.03 6.49 3.96
C VAL A 44 -4.58 6.12 5.34
N GLY A 45 -5.89 6.23 5.55
CA GLY A 45 -6.51 6.13 6.88
C GLY A 45 -6.38 7.43 7.66
N SER A 46 -6.29 7.34 8.99
CA SER A 46 -6.14 8.50 9.89
C SER A 46 -5.54 8.13 11.24
N GLY A 47 -5.30 9.13 12.08
CA GLY A 47 -4.83 8.95 13.45
C GLY A 47 -3.33 8.74 13.54
N THR A 48 -2.94 7.80 14.41
CA THR A 48 -1.53 7.47 14.71
C THR A 48 -1.34 5.97 14.76
N VAL A 49 -0.12 5.50 14.52
CA VAL A 49 0.29 4.10 14.68
C VAL A 49 1.40 3.98 15.71
N GLU A 50 1.35 2.92 16.51
CA GLU A 50 2.44 2.55 17.42
C GLU A 50 3.47 1.72 16.67
N THR A 51 4.73 2.12 16.76
CA THR A 51 5.88 1.45 16.12
C THR A 51 6.99 1.27 17.14
N ASP A 52 8.03 0.50 16.78
CA ASP A 52 9.27 0.40 17.57
C ASP A 52 9.97 1.77 17.71
N HIS A 53 9.63 2.73 16.84
CA HIS A 53 10.13 4.11 16.86
C HIS A 53 9.18 5.09 17.58
N GLY A 54 8.18 4.56 18.30
CA GLY A 54 7.18 5.33 19.03
C GLY A 54 5.90 5.56 18.25
N VAL A 55 5.11 6.54 18.70
CA VAL A 55 3.82 6.88 18.08
C VAL A 55 4.06 7.81 16.90
N LEU A 56 3.67 7.36 15.70
CA LEU A 56 3.84 8.09 14.45
C LEU A 56 2.48 8.54 13.88
N PRO A 57 2.41 9.69 13.20
CA PRO A 57 1.19 10.09 12.49
C PRO A 57 0.88 9.12 11.35
N VAL A 58 -0.39 9.02 10.96
CA VAL A 58 -0.82 8.31 9.74
C VAL A 58 -0.97 9.31 8.59
N PRO A 59 -0.36 9.06 7.41
CA PRO A 59 0.52 7.93 7.09
C PRO A 59 1.88 8.01 7.81
N ALA A 60 2.47 6.86 8.10
CA ALA A 60 3.79 6.79 8.71
C ALA A 60 4.84 7.49 7.81
N PRO A 61 5.95 8.01 8.35
CA PRO A 61 6.92 8.81 7.57
C PRO A 61 7.43 8.15 6.30
N ALA A 62 7.72 6.84 6.33
CA ALA A 62 8.16 6.10 5.14
C ALA A 62 7.05 6.02 4.07
N THR A 63 5.83 5.67 4.48
CA THR A 63 4.64 5.68 3.61
C THR A 63 4.42 7.05 2.99
N ALA A 64 4.49 8.12 3.79
CA ALA A 64 4.29 9.49 3.33
C ALA A 64 5.30 9.91 2.25
N GLU A 65 6.56 9.54 2.43
CA GLU A 65 7.62 9.81 1.45
C GLU A 65 7.41 9.04 0.14
N LEU A 66 7.01 7.76 0.21
CA LEU A 66 6.76 6.90 -0.95
C LEU A 66 5.55 7.36 -1.77
N LEU A 67 4.52 7.88 -1.10
CA LEU A 67 3.29 8.36 -1.74
C LEU A 67 3.42 9.76 -2.36
N LYS A 68 4.59 10.41 -2.30
CA LYS A 68 4.82 11.70 -2.98
C LYS A 68 4.53 11.59 -4.48
N GLY A 69 3.63 12.46 -4.95
CA GLY A 69 3.16 12.52 -6.33
C GLY A 69 1.87 11.74 -6.59
N PHE A 70 1.43 10.91 -5.66
CA PHE A 70 0.12 10.26 -5.73
C PHE A 70 -0.97 11.12 -5.08
N PRO A 71 -2.20 11.11 -5.61
CA PRO A 71 -3.34 11.66 -4.89
C PRO A 71 -3.70 10.75 -3.72
N VAL A 72 -3.76 11.33 -2.53
CA VAL A 72 -4.11 10.65 -1.28
C VAL A 72 -5.34 11.28 -0.65
N TYR A 73 -6.08 10.51 0.13
CA TYR A 73 -7.15 11.01 0.99
C TYR A 73 -7.15 10.27 2.32
N GLN A 74 -7.69 10.93 3.34
CA GLN A 74 -7.87 10.35 4.68
C GLN A 74 -9.32 9.89 4.84
N SER A 75 -9.50 8.76 5.50
CA SER A 75 -10.81 8.28 5.95
C SER A 75 -10.87 8.28 7.47
N ASP A 76 -12.06 8.14 8.03
CA ASP A 76 -12.25 8.13 9.49
C ASP A 76 -11.74 6.85 10.18
N ILE A 77 -11.08 5.95 9.45
CA ILE A 77 -10.50 4.72 10.02
C ILE A 77 -9.20 5.09 10.75
N PRO A 78 -9.11 4.89 12.08
CA PRO A 78 -7.97 5.33 12.88
C PRO A 78 -6.80 4.33 12.83
N PHE A 79 -6.41 3.94 11.62
CA PHE A 79 -5.29 3.05 11.34
C PHE A 79 -4.61 3.46 10.04
N GLU A 80 -3.33 3.10 9.88
CA GLU A 80 -2.66 3.17 8.57
C GLU A 80 -3.25 2.11 7.63
N LEU A 81 -3.97 2.56 6.61
CA LEU A 81 -4.61 1.66 5.63
C LEU A 81 -3.71 1.36 4.43
N THR A 82 -2.85 2.30 4.07
CA THR A 82 -1.78 2.05 3.09
C THR A 82 -0.48 1.94 3.86
N THR A 83 0.06 0.73 3.97
CA THR A 83 1.33 0.47 4.66
C THR A 83 2.52 0.82 3.77
N PRO A 84 3.74 0.88 4.32
CA PRO A 84 4.95 1.07 3.52
C PRO A 84 5.08 0.08 2.36
N THR A 85 4.78 -1.21 2.56
CA THR A 85 4.81 -2.24 1.50
C THR A 85 3.87 -1.91 0.33
N GLY A 86 2.63 -1.50 0.62
CA GLY A 86 1.68 -1.12 -0.42
C GLY A 86 2.12 0.13 -1.19
N ALA A 87 2.66 1.13 -0.48
CA ALA A 87 3.20 2.34 -1.10
C ALA A 87 4.44 2.06 -1.97
N VAL A 88 5.34 1.17 -1.52
CA VAL A 88 6.50 0.70 -2.31
C VAL A 88 6.04 0.03 -3.59
N LEU A 89 5.04 -0.85 -3.53
CA LEU A 89 4.53 -1.53 -4.72
C LEU A 89 3.98 -0.53 -5.73
N LEU A 90 3.14 0.43 -5.31
CA LEU A 90 2.62 1.46 -6.21
C LEU A 90 3.75 2.29 -6.84
N LYS A 91 4.73 2.71 -6.04
CA LYS A 91 5.87 3.50 -6.52
C LYS A 91 6.77 2.71 -7.48
N GLY A 92 7.09 1.47 -7.12
CA GLY A 92 8.00 0.60 -7.89
C GLY A 92 7.38 0.07 -9.19
N LEU A 93 6.06 -0.07 -9.24
CA LEU A 93 5.30 -0.43 -10.43
C LEU A 93 4.98 0.77 -11.34
N ASP A 94 5.48 1.96 -11.01
CA ASP A 94 5.17 3.22 -11.69
C ASP A 94 3.65 3.41 -11.88
N ALA A 95 2.89 3.13 -10.81
CA ALA A 95 1.43 3.15 -10.90
C ALA A 95 0.93 4.55 -11.24
N GLU A 96 0.03 4.63 -12.22
CA GLU A 96 -0.52 5.91 -12.68
C GLU A 96 -1.87 6.19 -12.02
N HIS A 97 -2.13 7.44 -11.64
CA HIS A 97 -3.44 7.80 -11.13
C HIS A 97 -4.49 7.84 -12.25
N LEU A 98 -5.55 7.05 -12.10
CA LEU A 98 -6.68 7.01 -13.02
C LEU A 98 -8.01 7.12 -12.25
N PRO A 99 -8.56 8.33 -12.06
CA PRO A 99 -9.72 8.54 -11.19
C PRO A 99 -11.02 7.94 -11.75
N LYS A 100 -11.11 7.79 -13.07
CA LYS A 100 -12.28 7.26 -13.77
C LYS A 100 -11.82 6.34 -14.91
N PRO A 101 -11.42 5.10 -14.60
CA PRO A 101 -10.96 4.17 -15.63
C PRO A 101 -12.14 3.81 -16.56
N SER A 102 -11.87 3.77 -17.85
CA SER A 102 -12.84 3.35 -18.88
C SER A 102 -12.26 2.17 -19.64
N PHE A 103 -12.66 0.96 -19.27
CA PHE A 103 -12.21 -0.29 -19.86
C PHE A 103 -13.23 -1.40 -19.58
N SER A 104 -13.12 -2.53 -20.30
CA SER A 104 -13.96 -3.70 -20.07
C SER A 104 -13.30 -4.61 -19.03
N ILE A 105 -13.97 -4.86 -17.92
CA ILE A 105 -13.44 -5.74 -16.87
C ILE A 105 -13.47 -7.20 -17.36
N GLY A 106 -12.31 -7.82 -17.51
CA GLY A 106 -12.16 -9.23 -17.82
C GLY A 106 -12.05 -10.13 -16.58
N SER A 107 -11.48 -9.63 -15.48
CA SER A 107 -11.33 -10.37 -14.22
C SER A 107 -11.33 -9.44 -13.00
N ILE A 108 -11.75 -9.98 -11.86
CA ILE A 108 -11.82 -9.25 -10.58
C ILE A 108 -11.13 -10.09 -9.50
N GLY A 109 -10.26 -9.46 -8.72
CA GLY A 109 -9.60 -10.05 -7.56
C GLY A 109 -9.88 -9.26 -6.29
N TYR A 110 -9.90 -9.94 -5.15
CA TYR A 110 -10.03 -9.34 -3.83
C TYR A 110 -8.95 -9.88 -2.90
N GLY A 111 -8.30 -8.99 -2.15
CA GLY A 111 -7.45 -9.32 -1.02
C GLY A 111 -8.05 -8.71 0.25
N ALA A 112 -8.25 -9.50 1.29
CA ALA A 112 -8.76 -9.03 2.56
C ALA A 112 -7.60 -8.73 3.52
N GLY A 113 -7.68 -7.60 4.22
CA GLY A 113 -6.82 -7.33 5.37
C GLY A 113 -7.29 -8.12 6.59
N SER A 114 -6.42 -8.23 7.60
CA SER A 114 -6.69 -9.00 8.82
C SER A 114 -7.56 -8.27 9.85
N ARG A 115 -7.88 -6.99 9.62
CA ARG A 115 -8.69 -6.16 10.53
C ARG A 115 -10.11 -6.01 10.02
N ASP A 116 -11.08 -6.06 10.91
CA ASP A 116 -12.47 -5.74 10.61
C ASP A 116 -12.82 -4.31 11.02
N PHE A 117 -13.43 -3.55 10.11
CA PHE A 117 -13.95 -2.22 10.41
C PHE A 117 -15.49 -2.21 10.29
N PRO A 118 -16.22 -1.64 11.27
CA PRO A 118 -17.68 -1.62 11.23
C PRO A 118 -18.28 -0.86 10.04
N SER A 119 -17.59 0.18 9.57
CA SER A 119 -18.07 1.13 8.56
C SER A 119 -17.51 0.89 7.16
N LEU A 120 -16.52 0.01 7.01
CA LEU A 120 -15.80 -0.20 5.76
C LEU A 120 -15.28 -1.63 5.63
N SER A 121 -15.45 -2.23 4.45
CA SER A 121 -14.80 -3.51 4.16
C SER A 121 -13.28 -3.29 4.02
N ASN A 122 -12.49 -4.00 4.82
CA ASN A 122 -11.02 -3.98 4.74
C ASN A 122 -10.54 -4.87 3.59
N THR A 123 -10.84 -4.47 2.35
CA THR A 123 -10.48 -5.24 1.16
C THR A 123 -9.84 -4.34 0.11
N LEU A 124 -8.76 -4.85 -0.51
CA LEU A 124 -8.22 -4.34 -1.76
C LEU A 124 -8.91 -5.08 -2.90
N ARG A 125 -9.43 -4.34 -3.88
CA ARG A 125 -10.03 -4.91 -5.10
C ARG A 125 -9.18 -4.55 -6.31
N LEU A 126 -8.90 -5.55 -7.13
CA LEU A 126 -8.24 -5.42 -8.42
C LEU A 126 -9.22 -5.68 -9.54
N PHE A 127 -9.06 -4.93 -10.63
CA PHE A 127 -9.77 -5.13 -11.88
C PHE A 127 -8.73 -5.29 -12.99
N ILE A 128 -8.90 -6.29 -13.84
CA ILE A 128 -8.00 -6.59 -14.96
C ILE A 128 -8.83 -6.63 -16.25
N GLY A 129 -8.37 -5.94 -17.30
CA GLY A 129 -9.00 -5.94 -18.63
C GLY A 129 -8.50 -4.83 -19.54
#